data_AF-A0A8T5V052-F1
#
_entry.id   AF-A0A8T5V052-F1
#
_cell.length_a   1.000
_cell.length_b   1.000
_cell.length_c   1.000
_cell.angle_alpha   90.00
_cell.angle_beta   90.00
_cell.angle_gamma   90.00
#
_symmetry.space_group_name_H-M   'P 1'
#
loop_
_entity.id
_entity.type
_entity.pdbx_description
1 polymer ?
#
loop_
_entity_poly.entity_id
_entity_poly.type
_entity_poly.pdbx_seq_one_letter_code
_entity_poly.pdbx_strand_id
1 'polypeptide(L)'
;MVRKNAQEFLDRGSKFHEHGAFEEALKYYNKALDYLKNEDDKKTEADTLLEIGNIYVESEDYKNGQDYYEKSLKAYEQAEDNTGEGYALTGIGLIQEKLGKFVEARGYYLDAINKFDNKKDQERKAVVQSLVGGTYESQDAWEDAIIEYESSASIFEKMGERVREKGINKLIQEVSSKRSKVKSTRNEKILAVTYLVGLILAELCVTFLNKELGLVLETVILFALLINSSFNVSHNYSILLRSMMVLPMIRIIGLSIPLLQVPTLYWFPVIAAPLFAATYTIMRSQGLTRKHIGLIWGNKKIQLLIALTGILLGTIEYLILQPKPLIATLNPVNLIIASVILIISTGLAEELLFRGIIQKNAENVFGTLLGLLYTALLFTALHIGWDSFYDLIFVFAVALFYGYAFQKTRSIIGITLSHGLSNTFLFLIIPFYAPLLFQLF
;
A
#
# COMPACT_ATOMS: atom_id res chain seq x y z
N MET A 1 29.15 45.68 -4.98
CA MET A 1 29.63 45.79 -3.58
C MET A 1 28.70 45.03 -2.64
N VAL A 2 27.37 45.19 -2.76
CA VAL A 2 26.34 44.49 -1.98
C VAL A 2 26.43 42.96 -2.07
N ARG A 3 26.34 42.36 -3.27
CA ARG A 3 26.56 40.91 -3.48
C ARG A 3 27.87 40.33 -2.90
N LYS A 4 28.97 41.10 -2.92
CA LYS A 4 30.26 40.67 -2.35
C LYS A 4 30.21 40.62 -0.82
N ASN A 5 29.50 41.56 -0.20
CA ASN A 5 29.30 41.59 1.25
C ASN A 5 28.34 40.49 1.71
N ALA A 6 27.28 40.21 0.94
CA ALA A 6 26.37 39.09 1.22
C ALA A 6 27.13 37.75 1.22
N GLN A 7 27.90 37.47 0.16
CA GLN A 7 28.69 36.23 0.07
C GLN A 7 29.69 36.09 1.23
N GLU A 8 30.38 37.18 1.61
CA GLU A 8 31.31 37.13 2.74
C GLU A 8 30.61 36.76 4.06
N PHE A 9 29.38 37.24 4.27
CA PHE A 9 28.59 36.86 5.44
C PHE A 9 28.10 35.42 5.37
N LEU A 10 27.73 34.91 4.19
CA LEU A 10 27.38 33.50 4.00
C LEU A 10 28.57 32.58 4.30
N ASP A 11 29.74 32.88 3.77
CA ASP A 11 30.95 32.09 3.98
C ASP A 11 31.33 32.04 5.47
N ARG A 12 31.20 33.18 6.17
CA ARG A 12 31.40 33.22 7.64
C ARG A 12 30.33 32.43 8.38
N GLY A 13 29.06 32.57 8.00
CA GLY A 13 27.95 31.83 8.57
C GLY A 13 28.19 30.33 8.48
N SER A 14 28.52 29.83 7.28
CA SER A 14 28.85 28.43 7.02
C SER A 14 30.02 27.96 7.87
N LYS A 15 31.09 28.75 7.94
CA LYS A 15 32.25 28.40 8.76
C LYS A 15 31.89 28.29 10.24
N PHE A 16 31.11 29.21 10.80
CA PHE A 16 30.67 29.12 12.20
C PHE A 16 29.73 27.93 12.43
N HIS A 17 28.82 27.65 11.49
CA HIS A 17 27.94 26.49 11.54
C HIS A 17 28.73 25.17 11.56
N GLU A 18 29.72 25.01 10.68
CA GLU A 18 30.62 23.85 10.67
C GLU A 18 31.39 23.64 11.99
N HIS A 19 31.67 24.72 12.73
CA HIS A 19 32.34 24.66 14.04
C HIS A 19 31.34 24.51 15.22
N GLY A 20 30.04 24.38 14.95
CA GLY A 20 28.99 24.28 15.98
C GLY A 20 28.69 25.59 16.72
N ALA A 21 29.20 26.73 16.22
CA ALA A 21 28.98 28.05 16.78
C ALA A 21 27.66 28.64 16.22
N PHE A 22 26.55 28.07 16.66
CA PHE A 22 25.22 28.32 16.09
C PHE A 22 24.75 29.77 16.23
N GLU A 23 25.00 30.43 17.35
CA GLU A 23 24.61 31.83 17.54
C GLU A 23 25.34 32.77 16.57
N GLU A 24 26.65 32.56 16.39
CA GLU A 24 27.44 33.32 15.43
C GLU A 24 27.03 33.03 13.99
N ALA A 25 26.76 31.77 13.66
CA ALA A 25 26.27 31.38 12.34
C ALA A 25 24.95 32.08 12.01
N LEU A 26 23.96 32.00 12.91
CA LEU A 26 22.68 32.69 12.79
C LEU A 26 22.85 34.21 12.64
N LYS A 27 23.77 34.82 13.40
CA LYS A 27 24.07 36.25 13.28
C LYS A 27 24.59 36.62 11.89
N TYR A 28 25.46 35.80 11.30
CA TYR A 28 26.02 36.05 9.98
C TYR A 28 25.02 35.75 8.86
N TYR A 29 24.23 34.68 8.96
CA TYR A 29 23.17 34.39 7.99
C TYR A 29 22.07 35.45 7.99
N ASN A 30 21.63 35.95 9.15
CA ASN A 30 20.65 37.05 9.21
C ASN A 30 21.21 38.34 8.58
N LYS A 31 22.49 38.65 8.78
CA LYS A 31 23.13 39.77 8.08
C LYS A 31 23.11 39.57 6.57
N ALA A 32 23.43 38.36 6.09
CA ALA A 32 23.36 38.05 4.66
C ALA A 32 21.94 38.23 4.11
N LEU A 33 20.92 37.75 4.83
CA LEU A 33 19.50 37.93 4.45
C LEU A 33 19.11 39.41 4.33
N ASP A 34 19.59 40.29 5.20
CA ASP A 34 19.30 41.72 5.10
C ASP A 34 19.87 42.36 3.82
N TYR A 35 21.00 41.86 3.31
CA TYR A 35 21.52 42.26 2.01
C TYR A 35 20.73 41.62 0.86
N LEU A 36 20.41 40.32 0.97
CA LEU A 36 19.71 39.56 -0.07
C LEU A 36 18.26 40.02 -0.27
N LYS A 37 17.57 40.52 0.75
CA LYS A 37 16.22 41.11 0.62
C LYS A 37 16.14 42.27 -0.37
N ASN A 38 17.26 42.97 -0.59
CA ASN A 38 17.35 44.11 -1.50
C ASN A 38 17.88 43.71 -2.89
N GLU A 39 18.24 42.45 -3.10
CA GLU A 39 18.66 41.88 -4.38
C GLU A 39 17.58 40.90 -4.87
N ASP A 40 17.38 40.77 -6.18
CA ASP A 40 16.41 39.83 -6.77
C ASP A 40 16.96 38.38 -6.81
N ASP A 41 17.87 38.03 -5.89
CA ASP A 41 18.56 36.72 -5.84
C ASP A 41 17.81 35.77 -4.89
N LYS A 42 16.61 35.37 -5.31
CA LYS A 42 15.68 34.56 -4.51
C LYS A 42 16.21 33.17 -4.16
N LYS A 43 17.05 32.59 -5.02
CA LYS A 43 17.68 31.30 -4.75
C LYS A 43 18.65 31.40 -3.56
N THR A 44 19.54 32.40 -3.57
CA THR A 44 20.52 32.55 -2.48
C THR A 44 19.82 32.92 -1.16
N GLU A 45 18.73 33.70 -1.23
CA GLU A 45 17.85 33.95 -0.07
C GLU A 45 17.28 32.64 0.49
N ALA A 46 16.75 31.77 -0.39
CA ALA A 46 16.19 30.48 -0.02
C ALA A 46 17.22 29.52 0.59
N ASP A 47 18.41 29.42 0.00
CA ASP A 47 19.53 28.62 0.52
C ASP A 47 19.93 29.09 1.93
N THR A 48 19.98 30.41 2.15
CA THR A 48 20.32 30.97 3.45
C THR A 48 19.24 30.67 4.51
N LEU A 49 17.96 30.75 4.13
CA LEU A 49 16.85 30.38 5.01
C LEU A 49 16.87 28.88 5.36
N LEU A 50 17.27 28.03 4.40
CA LEU A 50 17.42 26.60 4.61
C LEU A 50 18.48 26.31 5.68
N GLU A 51 19.65 26.96 5.59
CA GLU A 51 20.73 26.78 6.57
C GLU A 51 20.35 27.28 7.97
N ILE A 52 19.63 28.40 8.07
CA ILE A 52 19.08 28.83 9.36
C ILE A 52 18.12 27.77 9.92
N GLY A 53 17.26 27.20 9.07
CA GLY A 53 16.39 26.08 9.44
C GLY A 53 17.17 24.88 9.98
N ASN A 54 18.26 24.49 9.30
CA ASN A 54 19.15 23.41 9.73
C ASN A 54 19.72 23.67 11.14
N ILE A 55 20.23 24.88 11.40
CA ILE A 55 20.76 25.25 12.72
C ILE A 55 19.72 25.09 13.83
N TYR A 56 18.49 25.56 13.60
CA TYR A 56 17.43 25.42 14.60
C TYR A 56 17.06 23.95 14.85
N VAL A 57 17.02 23.12 13.81
CA VAL A 57 16.77 21.67 13.96
C VAL A 57 17.91 20.98 14.71
N GLU A 58 19.16 21.33 14.42
CA GLU A 58 20.35 20.84 15.15
C GLU A 58 20.35 21.29 16.62
N SER A 59 19.75 22.44 16.90
CA SER A 59 19.54 22.97 18.26
C SER A 59 18.25 22.46 18.92
N GLU A 60 17.56 21.50 18.30
CA GLU A 60 16.27 20.92 18.74
C GLU A 60 15.10 21.93 18.86
N ASP A 61 15.25 23.14 18.31
CA ASP A 61 14.18 24.13 18.18
C ASP A 61 13.37 23.89 16.91
N TYR A 62 12.55 22.85 16.95
CA TYR A 62 11.73 22.42 15.82
C TYR A 62 10.71 23.47 15.36
N LYS A 63 10.27 24.37 16.26
CA LYS A 63 9.30 25.41 15.91
C LYS A 63 9.93 26.45 15.00
N ASN A 64 11.10 26.98 15.38
CA ASN A 64 11.82 27.92 14.54
C ASN A 64 12.38 27.25 13.28
N GLY A 65 12.87 26.01 13.40
CA GLY A 65 13.32 25.22 12.24
C GLY A 65 12.22 25.08 11.17
N GLN A 66 10.99 24.77 11.60
CA GLN A 66 9.86 24.64 10.68
C GLN A 66 9.51 25.97 10.00
N ASP A 67 9.46 27.08 10.75
CA ASP A 67 9.19 28.42 10.19
C ASP A 67 10.23 28.83 9.14
N TYR A 68 11.51 28.56 9.39
CA TYR A 68 12.57 28.87 8.43
C TYR A 68 12.57 27.94 7.20
N TYR A 69 12.27 26.65 7.35
CA TYR A 69 12.08 25.78 6.20
C TYR A 69 10.86 26.16 5.36
N GLU A 70 9.73 26.57 5.97
CA GLU A 70 8.57 27.05 5.23
C GLU A 70 8.86 28.36 4.47
N LYS A 71 9.64 29.27 5.08
CA LYS A 71 10.14 30.48 4.40
C LYS A 71 11.07 30.13 3.24
N SER A 72 11.98 29.20 3.44
CA SER A 72 12.91 28.71 2.42
C SER A 72 12.15 28.08 1.25
N LEU A 73 11.16 27.22 1.53
CA LEU A 73 10.29 26.60 0.53
C LEU A 73 9.61 27.66 -0.34
N LYS A 74 9.00 28.68 0.27
CA LYS A 74 8.34 29.77 -0.45
C LYS A 74 9.30 30.58 -1.32
N ALA A 75 10.55 30.76 -0.87
CA ALA A 75 11.57 31.45 -1.64
C ALA A 75 12.07 30.59 -2.82
N TYR A 76 12.21 29.27 -2.65
CA TYR A 76 12.53 28.35 -3.74
C TYR A 76 11.41 28.27 -4.79
N GLU A 77 10.14 28.30 -4.38
CA GLU A 77 8.99 28.39 -5.30
C GLU A 77 9.08 29.67 -6.17
N GLN A 78 9.45 30.81 -5.57
CA GLN A 78 9.65 32.06 -6.30
C GLN A 78 10.86 32.02 -7.24
N ALA A 79 11.89 31.25 -6.87
CA ALA A 79 13.08 31.04 -7.68
C ALA A 79 12.90 29.94 -8.75
N GLU A 80 11.75 29.27 -8.80
CA GLU A 80 11.46 28.09 -9.63
C GLU A 80 12.50 26.95 -9.44
N ASP A 81 13.07 26.83 -8.24
CA ASP A 81 14.09 25.84 -7.90
C ASP A 81 13.50 24.60 -7.24
N ASN A 82 13.03 23.66 -8.07
CA ASN A 82 12.47 22.40 -7.60
C ASN A 82 13.45 21.57 -6.74
N THR A 83 14.76 21.64 -6.98
CA THR A 83 15.72 20.88 -6.17
C THR A 83 15.78 21.48 -4.75
N GLY A 84 15.79 22.81 -4.64
CA GLY A 84 15.70 23.53 -3.37
C GLY A 84 14.39 23.26 -2.62
N GLU A 85 13.25 23.30 -3.32
CA GLU A 85 11.96 22.93 -2.72
C GLU A 85 11.98 21.51 -2.12
N GLY A 86 12.60 20.55 -2.81
CA GLY A 86 12.78 19.19 -2.31
C GLY A 86 13.61 19.12 -1.02
N TYR A 87 14.64 19.95 -0.88
CA TYR A 87 15.42 20.03 0.36
C TYR A 87 14.62 20.62 1.53
N ALA A 88 13.92 21.73 1.30
CA ALA A 88 13.09 22.36 2.33
C ALA A 88 11.97 21.41 2.81
N LEU A 89 11.28 20.73 1.88
CA LEU A 89 10.27 19.72 2.20
C LEU A 89 10.87 18.53 2.99
N THR A 90 12.08 18.09 2.64
CA THR A 90 12.78 17.05 3.40
C THR A 90 13.06 17.48 4.84
N GLY A 91 13.50 18.73 5.03
CA GLY A 91 13.70 19.32 6.35
C GLY A 91 12.42 19.37 7.18
N ILE A 92 11.30 19.80 6.59
CA ILE A 92 9.98 19.80 7.26
C ILE A 92 9.56 18.37 7.63
N GLY A 93 9.78 17.41 6.74
CA GLY A 93 9.50 15.99 6.99
C GLY A 93 10.27 15.45 8.21
N LEU A 94 11.56 15.77 8.32
CA LEU A 94 12.40 15.40 9.46
C LEU A 94 11.87 15.99 10.77
N ILE A 95 11.43 17.25 10.75
CA ILE A 95 10.80 17.87 11.92
C ILE A 95 9.52 17.13 12.34
N GLN A 96 8.62 16.83 11.38
CA GLN A 96 7.39 16.12 11.71
C GLN A 96 7.67 14.73 12.29
N GLU A 97 8.69 14.04 11.78
CA GLU A 97 9.14 12.75 12.32
C GLU A 97 9.63 12.87 13.76
N LYS A 98 10.45 13.90 14.07
CA LYS A 98 10.90 14.19 15.45
C LYS A 98 9.76 14.53 16.40
N LEU A 99 8.68 15.13 15.89
CA LEU A 99 7.45 15.41 16.64
C LEU A 99 6.50 14.20 16.75
N GLY A 100 6.86 13.03 16.22
CA GLY A 100 6.02 11.82 16.21
C GLY A 100 4.85 11.85 15.23
N LYS A 101 4.81 12.85 14.33
CA LYS A 101 3.80 13.03 13.29
C LYS A 101 4.22 12.31 12.02
N PHE A 102 4.26 10.99 12.11
CA PHE A 102 4.86 10.13 11.09
C PHE A 102 4.13 10.14 9.73
N VAL A 103 2.80 10.34 9.73
CA VAL A 103 2.02 10.37 8.48
C VAL A 103 2.31 11.66 7.71
N GLU A 104 2.36 12.78 8.42
CA GLU A 104 2.72 14.09 7.89
C GLU A 104 4.17 14.08 7.38
N ALA A 105 5.11 13.52 8.15
CA ALA A 105 6.51 13.37 7.76
C ALA A 105 6.64 12.65 6.39
N ARG A 106 5.98 11.50 6.24
CA ARG A 106 5.96 10.76 4.96
C ARG A 106 5.32 11.57 3.82
N GLY A 107 4.29 12.36 4.11
CA GLY A 107 3.68 13.27 3.15
C GLY A 107 4.72 14.23 2.57
N TYR A 108 5.43 14.95 3.43
CA TYR A 108 6.48 15.88 3.03
C TYR A 108 7.64 15.20 2.29
N TYR A 109 8.07 14.00 2.71
CA TYR A 109 9.10 13.24 1.99
C TYR A 109 8.65 12.83 0.58
N LEU A 110 7.39 12.40 0.40
CA LEU A 110 6.86 12.05 -0.91
C LEU A 110 6.74 13.29 -1.82
N ASP A 111 6.35 14.43 -1.26
CA ASP A 111 6.31 15.69 -2.00
C ASP A 111 7.73 16.13 -2.41
N ALA A 112 8.73 15.97 -1.54
CA ALA A 112 10.14 16.21 -1.86
C ALA A 112 10.62 15.32 -3.02
N ILE A 113 10.31 14.02 -2.99
CA ILE A 113 10.67 13.08 -4.07
C ILE A 113 10.05 13.50 -5.41
N ASN A 114 8.85 14.07 -5.40
CA ASN A 114 8.17 14.56 -6.60
C ASN A 114 8.81 15.83 -7.18
N LYS A 115 9.44 16.66 -6.33
CA LYS A 115 10.14 17.87 -6.76
C LYS A 115 11.49 17.58 -7.42
N PHE A 116 12.21 16.58 -6.94
CA PHE A 116 13.49 16.19 -7.52
C PHE A 116 13.38 15.75 -9.00
N ASP A 117 14.32 16.16 -9.85
CA ASP A 117 14.33 15.76 -11.26
C ASP A 117 14.67 14.28 -11.45
N ASN A 118 13.95 13.60 -12.35
CA ASN A 118 14.10 12.17 -12.57
C ASN A 118 15.42 11.75 -13.24
N LYS A 119 16.21 12.67 -13.79
CA LYS A 119 17.52 12.35 -14.39
C LYS A 119 18.68 12.86 -13.54
N LYS A 120 18.54 14.05 -12.95
CA LYS A 120 19.62 14.73 -12.23
C LYS A 120 19.67 14.41 -10.74
N ASP A 121 18.52 14.13 -10.13
CA ASP A 121 18.39 14.07 -8.66
C ASP A 121 18.08 12.66 -8.14
N GLN A 122 18.42 11.62 -8.90
CA GLN A 122 18.18 10.22 -8.49
C GLN A 122 18.82 9.89 -7.14
N GLU A 123 20.01 10.44 -6.87
CA GLU A 123 20.68 10.28 -5.59
C GLU A 123 19.85 10.85 -4.43
N ARG A 124 19.33 12.08 -4.59
CA ARG A 124 18.50 12.77 -3.59
C ARG A 124 17.21 12.01 -3.34
N LYS A 125 16.56 11.54 -4.42
CA LYS A 125 15.37 10.67 -4.32
C LYS A 125 15.67 9.42 -3.52
N ALA A 126 16.79 8.75 -3.78
CA ALA A 126 17.16 7.54 -3.05
C ALA A 126 17.40 7.81 -1.55
N VAL A 127 18.04 8.94 -1.22
CA VAL A 127 18.22 9.35 0.18
C VAL A 127 16.88 9.61 0.86
N VAL A 128 16.01 10.44 0.28
CA VAL A 128 14.71 10.74 0.89
C VAL A 128 13.81 9.50 0.94
N GLN A 129 13.88 8.63 -0.06
CA GLN A 129 13.22 7.34 -0.06
C GLN A 129 13.67 6.44 1.11
N SER A 130 14.94 6.52 1.52
CA SER A 130 15.42 5.82 2.72
C SER A 130 14.91 6.46 4.02
N LEU A 131 14.67 7.77 4.05
CA LEU A 131 14.03 8.44 5.19
C LEU A 131 12.58 7.96 5.37
N VAL A 132 11.82 7.79 4.27
CA VAL A 132 10.49 7.17 4.33
C VAL A 132 10.57 5.77 4.96
N GLY A 133 11.58 4.99 4.59
CA GLY A 133 11.87 3.69 5.20
C GLY A 133 12.14 3.79 6.71
N GLY A 134 12.95 4.77 7.12
CA GLY A 134 13.26 5.03 8.54
C GLY A 134 12.05 5.48 9.36
N THR A 135 11.13 6.22 8.75
CA THR A 135 9.88 6.60 9.41
C THR A 135 8.98 5.40 9.64
N TYR A 136 8.87 4.49 8.67
CA TYR A 136 8.17 3.23 8.88
C TYR A 136 8.86 2.34 9.92
N GLU A 137 10.20 2.31 9.91
CA GLU A 137 10.98 1.58 10.91
C GLU A 137 10.69 2.11 12.32
N SER A 138 10.62 3.43 12.50
CA SER A 138 10.30 4.09 13.77
C SER A 138 8.88 3.80 14.27
N GLN A 139 7.99 3.33 13.39
CA GLN A 139 6.63 2.90 13.71
C GLN A 139 6.48 1.38 13.81
N ASP A 140 7.59 0.63 13.81
CA ASP A 140 7.61 -0.84 13.76
C ASP A 140 6.89 -1.44 12.53
N ALA A 141 6.67 -0.63 11.48
CA ALA A 141 6.08 -1.05 10.21
C ALA A 141 7.16 -1.67 9.32
N TRP A 142 7.73 -2.80 9.77
CA TRP A 142 8.98 -3.34 9.23
C TRP A 142 8.91 -3.72 7.75
N GLU A 143 7.79 -4.26 7.26
CA GLU A 143 7.67 -4.64 5.84
C GLU A 143 7.61 -3.40 4.93
N ASP A 144 6.90 -2.36 5.36
CA ASP A 144 6.89 -1.07 4.67
C ASP A 144 8.28 -0.44 4.65
N ALA A 145 8.98 -0.45 5.78
CA ALA A 145 10.36 0.01 5.87
C ALA A 145 11.27 -0.72 4.87
N ILE A 146 11.20 -2.06 4.84
CA ILE A 146 11.97 -2.87 3.89
C ILE A 146 11.64 -2.51 2.44
N ILE A 147 10.35 -2.36 2.07
CA ILE A 147 9.94 -2.00 0.70
C ILE A 147 10.54 -0.64 0.29
N GLU A 148 10.52 0.33 1.18
CA GLU A 148 11.03 1.67 0.90
C GLU A 148 12.57 1.68 0.85
N TYR A 149 13.24 0.90 1.71
CA TYR A 149 14.68 0.69 1.62
C TYR A 149 15.09 -0.07 0.34
N GLU A 150 14.38 -1.12 -0.06
CA GLU A 150 14.64 -1.84 -1.33
C GLU A 150 14.50 -0.90 -2.53
N SER A 151 13.50 0.00 -2.48
CA SER A 151 13.31 1.02 -3.50
C SER A 151 14.49 2.00 -3.57
N SER A 152 15.01 2.43 -2.41
CA SER A 152 16.21 3.28 -2.32
C SER A 152 17.46 2.54 -2.84
N ALA A 153 17.67 1.28 -2.41
CA ALA A 153 18.78 0.44 -2.85
C ALA A 153 18.77 0.21 -4.36
N SER A 154 17.60 -0.03 -4.96
CA SER A 154 17.47 -0.20 -6.42
C SER A 154 17.85 1.05 -7.21
N ILE A 155 17.64 2.25 -6.64
CA ILE A 155 18.09 3.49 -7.29
C ILE A 155 19.61 3.59 -7.22
N PHE A 156 20.22 3.38 -6.05
CA PHE A 156 21.68 3.40 -5.91
C PHE A 156 22.37 2.34 -6.77
N GLU A 157 21.78 1.14 -6.88
CA GLU A 157 22.27 0.08 -7.77
C GLU A 157 22.32 0.55 -9.22
N LYS A 158 21.22 1.14 -9.72
CA LYS A 158 21.15 1.66 -11.10
C LYS A 158 22.13 2.79 -11.38
N MET A 159 22.47 3.57 -10.34
CA MET A 159 23.48 4.63 -10.42
C MET A 159 24.93 4.12 -10.34
N GLY A 160 25.13 2.85 -9.95
CA GLY A 160 26.46 2.30 -9.68
C GLY A 160 27.03 2.69 -8.31
N GLU A 161 26.23 3.28 -7.43
CA GLU A 161 26.60 3.75 -6.08
C GLU A 161 26.66 2.59 -5.08
N ARG A 162 27.63 1.67 -5.27
CA ARG A 162 27.73 0.42 -4.51
C ARG A 162 27.90 0.59 -3.00
N VAL A 163 28.54 1.67 -2.55
CA VAL A 163 28.76 1.92 -1.11
C VAL A 163 27.44 2.25 -0.44
N ARG A 164 26.62 3.13 -1.05
CA ARG A 164 25.32 3.52 -0.52
C ARG A 164 24.32 2.39 -0.61
N GLU A 165 24.29 1.66 -1.73
CA GLU A 165 23.51 0.44 -1.90
C GLU A 165 23.76 -0.55 -0.74
N LYS A 166 25.04 -0.83 -0.43
CA LYS A 166 25.42 -1.69 0.70
C LYS A 166 24.95 -1.13 2.05
N GLY A 167 25.03 0.19 2.24
CA GLY A 167 24.51 0.86 3.44
C GLY A 167 23.01 0.62 3.63
N ILE A 168 22.22 0.79 2.57
CA ILE A 168 20.77 0.53 2.60
C ILE A 168 20.48 -0.96 2.78
N ASN A 169 21.22 -1.85 2.11
CA ASN A 169 21.07 -3.29 2.29
C ASN A 169 21.38 -3.74 3.73
N LYS A 170 22.29 -3.06 4.43
CA LYS A 170 22.52 -3.28 5.86
C LYS A 170 21.32 -2.86 6.69
N LEU A 171 20.71 -1.70 6.43
CA LEU A 171 19.45 -1.29 7.07
C LEU A 171 18.34 -2.32 6.84
N ILE A 172 18.19 -2.82 5.61
CA ILE A 172 17.24 -3.91 5.29
C ILE A 172 17.50 -5.14 6.15
N GLN A 173 18.76 -5.55 6.31
CA GLN A 173 19.11 -6.69 7.17
C GLN A 173 18.82 -6.42 8.65
N GLU A 174 19.14 -5.22 9.14
CA GLU A 174 18.87 -4.81 10.53
C GLU A 174 17.37 -4.79 10.81
N VAL A 175 16.57 -4.16 9.96
CA VAL A 175 15.10 -4.12 10.03
C VAL A 175 14.51 -5.53 9.92
N SER A 176 15.01 -6.35 9.00
CA SER A 176 14.60 -7.75 8.88
C SER A 176 14.90 -8.53 10.16
N SER A 177 16.01 -8.23 10.84
CA SER A 177 16.34 -8.83 12.12
C SER A 177 15.43 -8.32 13.25
N LYS A 178 15.08 -7.02 13.28
CA LYS A 178 14.13 -6.44 14.25
C LYS A 178 12.74 -7.05 14.08
N ARG A 179 12.24 -7.11 12.84
CA ARG A 179 11.04 -7.86 12.46
C ARG A 179 11.08 -9.31 12.96
N SER A 180 12.22 -9.98 12.83
CA SER A 180 12.37 -11.37 13.27
C SER A 180 12.27 -11.54 14.80
N LYS A 181 12.53 -10.47 15.56
CA LYS A 181 12.49 -10.42 17.03
C LYS A 181 11.13 -9.96 17.58
N VAL A 182 10.44 -9.03 16.94
CA VAL A 182 9.07 -8.60 17.31
C VAL A 182 8.06 -9.53 16.65
N LYS A 183 7.96 -10.76 17.16
CA LYS A 183 6.97 -11.74 16.69
C LYS A 183 5.66 -11.55 17.43
N SER A 184 4.55 -11.52 16.69
CA SER A 184 3.23 -11.75 17.28
C SER A 184 3.28 -12.95 18.21
N THR A 185 2.70 -12.80 19.39
CA THR A 185 2.76 -13.84 20.42
C THR A 185 2.13 -15.13 19.88
N ARG A 186 2.51 -16.28 20.44
CA ARG A 186 1.89 -17.55 20.08
C ARG A 186 0.36 -17.49 20.25
N ASN A 187 -0.12 -16.78 21.27
CA ASN A 187 -1.55 -16.60 21.54
C ASN A 187 -2.24 -15.75 20.47
N GLU A 188 -1.63 -14.65 20.02
CA GLU A 188 -2.15 -13.83 18.90
C GLU A 188 -2.29 -14.66 17.62
N LYS A 189 -1.27 -15.46 17.30
CA LYS A 189 -1.29 -16.35 16.12
C LYS A 189 -2.40 -17.39 16.22
N ILE A 190 -2.53 -18.03 17.39
CA ILE A 190 -3.62 -18.98 17.65
C ILE A 190 -4.97 -18.29 17.48
N LEU A 191 -5.14 -17.08 18.03
CA LEU A 191 -6.39 -16.35 17.99
C LEU A 191 -6.76 -15.88 16.59
N ALA A 192 -5.80 -15.44 15.76
CA ALA A 192 -6.03 -15.19 14.34
C ALA A 192 -6.49 -16.46 13.61
N VAL A 193 -5.85 -17.60 13.85
CA VAL A 193 -6.32 -18.89 13.29
C VAL A 193 -7.72 -19.25 13.81
N THR A 194 -8.05 -18.96 15.06
CA THR A 194 -9.41 -19.14 15.59
C THR A 194 -10.43 -18.29 14.84
N TYR A 195 -10.13 -17.04 14.50
CA TYR A 195 -11.02 -16.22 13.66
C TYR A 195 -11.18 -16.78 12.25
N LEU A 196 -10.09 -17.25 11.62
CA LEU A 196 -10.18 -17.94 10.32
C LEU A 196 -11.11 -19.16 10.40
N VAL A 197 -10.95 -20.00 11.42
CA VAL A 197 -11.83 -21.16 11.64
C VAL A 197 -13.27 -20.70 11.91
N GLY A 198 -13.47 -19.64 12.69
CA GLY A 198 -14.78 -19.05 12.93
C GLY A 198 -15.47 -18.59 11.65
N LEU A 199 -14.75 -17.90 10.77
CA LEU A 199 -15.25 -17.47 9.45
C LEU A 199 -15.63 -18.69 8.60
N ILE A 200 -14.76 -19.71 8.52
CA ILE A 200 -15.08 -20.96 7.79
C ILE A 200 -16.34 -21.62 8.35
N LEU A 201 -16.48 -21.69 9.68
CA LEU A 201 -17.67 -22.25 10.31
C LEU A 201 -18.93 -21.42 10.03
N ALA A 202 -18.82 -20.10 10.00
CA ALA A 202 -19.92 -19.22 9.64
C ALA A 202 -20.37 -19.46 8.19
N GLU A 203 -19.42 -19.56 7.25
CA GLU A 203 -19.69 -19.90 5.84
C GLU A 203 -20.36 -21.27 5.70
N LEU A 204 -19.84 -22.29 6.40
CA LEU A 204 -20.46 -23.63 6.42
C LEU A 204 -21.88 -23.58 6.99
N CYS A 205 -22.14 -22.76 8.01
CA CYS A 205 -23.49 -22.58 8.57
C CYS A 205 -24.44 -21.92 7.56
N VAL A 206 -23.97 -20.89 6.86
CA VAL A 206 -24.76 -20.21 5.81
C VAL A 206 -25.14 -21.18 4.69
N THR A 207 -24.19 -22.01 4.24
CA THR A 207 -24.39 -22.92 3.11
C THR A 207 -25.20 -24.16 3.49
N PHE A 208 -24.90 -24.81 4.61
CA PHE A 208 -25.39 -26.17 4.90
C PHE A 208 -26.39 -26.28 6.04
N LEU A 209 -26.51 -25.26 6.91
CA LEU A 209 -27.34 -25.35 8.12
C LEU A 209 -28.50 -24.36 8.10
N ASN A 210 -28.22 -23.09 8.39
CA ASN A 210 -29.22 -22.03 8.49
C ASN A 210 -28.55 -20.68 8.21
N LYS A 211 -29.09 -19.96 7.22
CA LYS A 211 -28.61 -18.64 6.80
C LYS A 211 -28.69 -17.59 7.90
N GLU A 212 -29.73 -17.61 8.73
CA GLU A 212 -29.90 -16.70 9.87
C GLU A 212 -28.83 -16.96 10.93
N LEU A 213 -28.58 -18.23 11.25
CA LEU A 213 -27.53 -18.60 12.20
C LEU A 213 -26.14 -18.23 11.68
N GLY A 214 -25.88 -18.46 10.39
CA GLY A 214 -24.65 -18.00 9.74
C GLY A 214 -24.46 -16.48 9.81
N LEU A 215 -25.52 -15.70 9.52
CA LEU A 215 -25.50 -14.23 9.66
C LEU A 215 -25.22 -13.77 11.09
N VAL A 216 -25.80 -14.44 12.09
CA VAL A 216 -25.52 -14.16 13.51
C VAL A 216 -24.04 -14.43 13.81
N LEU A 217 -23.48 -15.54 13.34
CA LEU A 217 -22.06 -15.85 13.52
C LEU A 217 -21.15 -14.81 12.85
N GLU A 218 -21.42 -14.41 11.61
CA GLU A 218 -20.67 -13.35 10.91
C GLU A 218 -20.71 -12.04 11.69
N THR A 219 -21.88 -11.67 12.22
CA THR A 219 -22.06 -10.46 13.02
C THR A 219 -21.25 -10.53 14.32
N VAL A 220 -21.28 -11.66 15.02
CA VAL A 220 -20.49 -11.89 16.23
C VAL A 220 -19.00 -11.81 15.93
N ILE A 221 -18.54 -12.43 14.83
CA ILE A 221 -17.13 -12.40 14.41
C ILE A 221 -16.72 -10.97 14.06
N LEU A 222 -17.54 -10.22 13.33
CA LEU A 222 -17.29 -8.81 12.99
C LEU A 222 -17.04 -7.97 14.25
N PHE A 223 -17.94 -8.03 15.23
CA PHE A 223 -17.80 -7.29 16.49
C PHE A 223 -16.61 -7.79 17.31
N ALA A 224 -16.37 -9.10 17.34
CA ALA A 224 -15.22 -9.67 18.03
C ALA A 224 -13.90 -9.20 17.41
N LEU A 225 -13.78 -9.15 16.08
CA LEU A 225 -12.62 -8.59 15.38
C LEU A 225 -12.42 -7.11 15.71
N LEU A 226 -13.51 -6.32 15.69
CA LEU A 226 -13.47 -4.89 16.00
C LEU A 226 -12.96 -4.64 17.43
N ILE A 227 -13.61 -5.24 18.43
CA ILE A 227 -13.28 -5.11 19.85
C ILE A 227 -11.85 -5.57 20.11
N ASN A 228 -11.48 -6.74 19.59
CA ASN A 228 -10.17 -7.29 19.85
C ASN A 228 -9.06 -6.49 19.15
N SER A 229 -9.36 -5.89 17.99
CA SER A 229 -8.44 -4.97 17.32
C SER A 229 -8.23 -3.65 18.08
N SER A 230 -9.19 -3.20 18.91
CA SER A 230 -9.04 -1.98 19.70
C SER A 230 -8.30 -2.19 21.02
N PHE A 231 -8.41 -3.39 21.62
CA PHE A 231 -7.80 -3.68 22.91
C PHE A 231 -6.38 -4.26 22.85
N ASN A 232 -5.97 -4.87 21.72
CA ASN A 232 -4.63 -5.44 21.63
C ASN A 232 -3.54 -4.41 21.39
N VAL A 233 -2.43 -4.58 22.12
CA VAL A 233 -1.24 -3.73 22.05
C VAL A 233 -0.40 -4.02 20.80
N SER A 234 -0.46 -5.26 20.28
CA SER A 234 0.31 -5.69 19.11
C SER A 234 -0.19 -5.03 17.83
N HIS A 235 0.61 -4.11 17.28
CA HIS A 235 0.26 -3.30 16.12
C HIS A 235 -0.09 -4.15 14.89
N ASN A 236 0.80 -5.08 14.51
CA ASN A 236 0.63 -5.97 13.35
C ASN A 236 -0.61 -6.86 13.49
N TYR A 237 -0.86 -7.36 14.70
CA TYR A 237 -2.04 -8.18 14.97
C TYR A 237 -3.33 -7.37 14.89
N SER A 238 -3.38 -6.19 15.54
CA SER A 238 -4.53 -5.27 15.47
C SER A 238 -4.86 -4.89 14.03
N ILE A 239 -3.85 -4.56 13.23
CA ILE A 239 -4.00 -4.23 11.80
C ILE A 239 -4.57 -5.40 10.99
N LEU A 240 -4.09 -6.63 11.23
CA LEU A 240 -4.64 -7.81 10.58
C LEU A 240 -6.12 -7.99 10.93
N LEU A 241 -6.48 -7.91 12.21
CA LEU A 241 -7.88 -8.03 12.63
C LEU A 241 -8.79 -6.98 11.99
N ARG A 242 -8.34 -5.71 11.93
CA ARG A 242 -9.09 -4.64 11.24
C ARG A 242 -9.29 -4.95 9.75
N SER A 243 -8.27 -5.45 9.07
CA SER A 243 -8.41 -5.82 7.66
C SER A 243 -9.37 -6.99 7.45
N MET A 244 -9.44 -7.93 8.41
CA MET A 244 -10.36 -9.06 8.34
C MET A 244 -11.82 -8.68 8.60
N MET A 245 -12.11 -7.55 9.26
CA MET A 245 -13.50 -7.09 9.50
C MET A 245 -14.31 -6.95 8.21
N VAL A 246 -13.62 -6.69 7.09
CA VAL A 246 -14.26 -6.56 5.78
C VAL A 246 -14.91 -7.86 5.33
N LEU A 247 -14.37 -9.03 5.72
CA LEU A 247 -14.86 -10.35 5.32
C LEU A 247 -16.29 -10.63 5.82
N PRO A 248 -16.60 -10.56 7.14
CA PRO A 248 -17.98 -10.72 7.60
C PRO A 248 -18.89 -9.60 7.08
N MET A 249 -18.37 -8.37 6.91
CA MET A 249 -19.16 -7.24 6.40
C MET A 249 -19.64 -7.48 4.96
N ILE A 250 -18.77 -7.94 4.04
CA ILE A 250 -19.18 -8.23 2.66
C ILE A 250 -20.17 -9.39 2.60
N ARG A 251 -20.11 -10.34 3.54
CA ARG A 251 -21.08 -11.44 3.61
C ARG A 251 -22.45 -11.01 4.09
N ILE A 252 -22.51 -10.19 5.14
CA ILE A 252 -23.76 -9.60 5.61
C ILE A 252 -24.44 -8.82 4.47
N ILE A 253 -23.67 -8.02 3.72
CA ILE A 253 -24.17 -7.29 2.56
C ILE A 253 -24.62 -8.26 1.46
N GLY A 254 -23.78 -9.21 1.06
CA GLY A 254 -24.05 -10.15 -0.02
C GLY A 254 -25.31 -10.99 0.20
N LEU A 255 -25.52 -11.47 1.43
CA LEU A 255 -26.71 -12.23 1.80
C LEU A 255 -27.99 -11.38 1.85
N SER A 256 -27.87 -10.06 1.96
CA SER A 256 -28.99 -9.12 1.98
C SER A 256 -29.44 -8.68 0.58
N ILE A 257 -28.60 -8.83 -0.45
CA ILE A 257 -28.87 -8.32 -1.81
C ILE A 257 -30.07 -8.97 -2.53
N PRO A 258 -30.33 -10.28 -2.43
CA PRO A 258 -31.49 -10.88 -3.09
C PRO A 258 -32.83 -10.21 -2.72
N LEU A 259 -32.89 -9.54 -1.58
CA LEU A 259 -34.05 -8.77 -1.12
C LEU A 259 -34.30 -7.47 -1.91
N LEU A 260 -33.31 -6.99 -2.67
CA LEU A 260 -33.33 -5.73 -3.40
C LEU A 260 -33.89 -5.84 -4.82
N GLN A 261 -34.26 -7.04 -5.28
CA GLN A 261 -34.86 -7.30 -6.61
C GLN A 261 -34.04 -6.77 -7.81
N VAL A 262 -32.73 -6.57 -7.64
CA VAL A 262 -31.81 -6.18 -8.72
C VAL A 262 -31.32 -7.40 -9.51
N PRO A 263 -31.06 -7.28 -10.82
CA PRO A 263 -30.47 -8.37 -11.61
C PRO A 263 -29.11 -8.82 -11.06
N THR A 264 -28.80 -10.12 -11.15
CA THR A 264 -27.61 -10.74 -10.55
C THR A 264 -26.28 -10.07 -10.96
N LEU A 265 -26.16 -9.61 -12.22
CA LEU A 265 -24.97 -8.90 -12.69
C LEU A 265 -24.67 -7.62 -11.89
N TYR A 266 -25.69 -6.95 -11.35
CA TYR A 266 -25.52 -5.71 -10.59
C TYR A 266 -25.30 -5.96 -9.09
N TRP A 267 -25.32 -7.21 -8.64
CA TRP A 267 -24.96 -7.55 -7.26
C TRP A 267 -23.46 -7.27 -7.01
N PHE A 268 -22.62 -7.56 -8.00
CA PHE A 268 -21.17 -7.34 -7.93
C PHE A 268 -20.78 -5.88 -7.60
N PRO A 269 -21.21 -4.85 -8.34
CA PRO A 269 -20.85 -3.47 -8.01
C PRO A 269 -21.46 -3.00 -6.68
N VAL A 270 -22.63 -3.53 -6.28
CA VAL A 270 -23.25 -3.25 -4.98
C VAL A 270 -22.39 -3.77 -3.82
N ILE A 271 -21.77 -4.94 -3.95
CA ILE A 271 -20.82 -5.48 -2.96
C ILE A 271 -19.47 -4.74 -3.04
N ALA A 272 -19.00 -4.46 -4.25
CA ALA A 272 -17.68 -3.87 -4.47
C ALA A 272 -17.57 -2.43 -3.97
N ALA A 273 -18.63 -1.62 -4.03
CA ALA A 273 -18.58 -0.23 -3.59
C ALA A 273 -18.24 -0.08 -2.08
N PRO A 274 -18.94 -0.76 -1.14
CA PRO A 274 -18.53 -0.82 0.26
C PRO A 274 -17.14 -1.42 0.46
N LEU A 275 -16.78 -2.41 -0.34
CA LEU A 275 -15.45 -3.04 -0.27
C LEU A 275 -14.33 -2.05 -0.63
N PHE A 276 -14.49 -1.24 -1.69
CA PHE A 276 -13.56 -0.17 -2.04
C PHE A 276 -13.50 0.90 -0.95
N ALA A 277 -14.64 1.29 -0.39
CA ALA A 277 -14.68 2.28 0.69
C ALA A 277 -13.95 1.78 1.95
N ALA A 278 -14.19 0.53 2.34
CA ALA A 278 -13.53 -0.11 3.48
C ALA A 278 -12.02 -0.25 3.25
N THR A 279 -11.64 -0.75 2.07
CA THR A 279 -10.24 -0.86 1.63
C THR A 279 -9.54 0.50 1.69
N TYR A 280 -10.14 1.55 1.12
CA TYR A 280 -9.58 2.90 1.16
C TYR A 280 -9.43 3.43 2.59
N THR A 281 -10.43 3.19 3.44
CA THR A 281 -10.38 3.60 4.87
C THR A 281 -9.26 2.87 5.61
N ILE A 282 -9.12 1.55 5.37
CA ILE A 282 -8.04 0.75 5.96
C ILE A 282 -6.69 1.27 5.48
N MET A 283 -6.53 1.53 4.18
CA MET A 283 -5.31 2.12 3.63
C MET A 283 -4.95 3.44 4.31
N ARG A 284 -5.91 4.36 4.45
CA ARG A 284 -5.68 5.65 5.12
C ARG A 284 -5.32 5.47 6.59
N SER A 285 -6.01 4.58 7.30
CA SER A 285 -5.75 4.30 8.73
C SER A 285 -4.37 3.65 8.97
N GLN A 286 -3.86 2.90 8.00
CA GLN A 286 -2.56 2.23 8.05
C GLN A 286 -1.45 3.06 7.38
N GLY A 287 -1.79 4.23 6.81
CA GLY A 287 -0.84 5.05 6.05
C GLY A 287 -0.32 4.39 4.76
N LEU A 288 -1.03 3.40 4.22
CA LEU A 288 -0.63 2.67 3.02
C LEU A 288 -0.79 3.53 1.76
N THR A 289 0.27 3.58 0.95
CA THR A 289 0.23 4.21 -0.38
C THR A 289 -0.12 3.18 -1.48
N ARG A 290 -0.40 3.66 -2.70
CA ARG A 290 -0.67 2.82 -3.87
C ARG A 290 0.42 1.79 -4.15
N LYS A 291 1.68 2.11 -3.85
CA LYS A 291 2.82 1.20 -4.00
C LYS A 291 2.73 0.02 -3.04
N HIS A 292 2.37 0.27 -1.78
CA HIS A 292 2.30 -0.75 -0.73
C HIS A 292 1.23 -1.82 -0.99
N ILE A 293 0.12 -1.44 -1.63
CA ILE A 293 -0.98 -2.35 -2.01
C ILE A 293 -0.81 -2.95 -3.42
N GLY A 294 0.31 -2.67 -4.09
CA GLY A 294 0.62 -3.21 -5.42
C GLY A 294 -0.14 -2.60 -6.59
N LEU A 295 -0.73 -1.41 -6.43
CA LEU A 295 -1.26 -0.62 -7.55
C LEU A 295 -0.13 0.09 -8.33
N ILE A 296 0.80 -0.74 -8.80
CA ILE A 296 1.92 -0.35 -9.65
C ILE A 296 1.98 -1.33 -10.82
N TRP A 297 2.46 -0.86 -11.98
CA TRP A 297 2.52 -1.69 -13.18
C TRP A 297 3.57 -2.81 -13.12
N GLY A 298 4.60 -2.65 -12.28
CA GLY A 298 5.71 -3.60 -12.19
C GLY A 298 6.32 -3.93 -13.57
N ASN A 299 6.75 -5.17 -13.75
CA ASN A 299 7.19 -5.66 -15.05
C ASN A 299 5.98 -6.01 -15.94
N LYS A 300 5.70 -5.14 -16.91
CA LYS A 300 4.54 -5.27 -17.82
C LYS A 300 4.44 -6.63 -18.52
N LYS A 301 5.57 -7.25 -18.90
CA LYS A 301 5.57 -8.55 -19.58
C LYS A 301 5.10 -9.66 -18.63
N ILE A 302 5.60 -9.66 -17.41
CA ILE A 302 5.20 -10.65 -16.39
C ILE A 302 3.74 -10.44 -16.02
N GLN A 303 3.30 -9.19 -15.82
CA GLN A 303 1.90 -8.89 -15.52
C GLN A 303 0.95 -9.31 -16.65
N LEU A 304 1.36 -9.15 -17.92
CA LEU A 304 0.59 -9.63 -19.06
C LEU A 304 0.52 -11.17 -19.09
N LEU A 305 1.62 -11.87 -18.81
CA LEU A 305 1.62 -13.33 -18.73
C LEU A 305 0.70 -13.84 -17.62
N ILE A 306 0.71 -13.20 -16.45
CA ILE A 306 -0.22 -13.50 -15.36
C ILE A 306 -1.66 -13.25 -15.81
N ALA A 307 -1.95 -12.09 -16.43
CA ALA A 307 -3.29 -11.75 -16.90
C ALA A 307 -3.88 -12.80 -17.85
N LEU A 308 -3.06 -13.33 -18.77
CA LEU A 308 -3.50 -14.35 -19.73
C LEU A 308 -3.86 -15.68 -19.07
N THR A 309 -3.39 -15.97 -17.85
CA THR A 309 -3.78 -17.20 -17.14
C THR A 309 -5.29 -17.25 -16.84
N GLY A 310 -5.95 -16.09 -16.75
CA GLY A 310 -7.38 -15.98 -16.45
C GLY A 310 -8.27 -16.72 -17.44
N ILE A 311 -7.90 -16.78 -18.72
CA ILE A 311 -8.66 -17.51 -19.74
C ILE A 311 -8.73 -19.00 -19.40
N LEU A 312 -7.57 -19.58 -19.08
CA LEU A 312 -7.46 -21.00 -18.75
C LEU A 312 -8.15 -21.29 -17.41
N LEU A 313 -7.89 -20.47 -16.39
CA LEU A 313 -8.46 -20.64 -15.05
C LEU A 313 -9.99 -20.59 -15.09
N GLY A 314 -10.58 -19.58 -15.76
CA GLY A 314 -12.04 -19.46 -15.85
C GLY A 314 -12.69 -20.59 -16.63
N THR A 315 -11.99 -21.14 -17.63
CA THR A 315 -12.47 -22.32 -18.37
C THR A 315 -12.45 -23.57 -17.49
N ILE A 316 -11.36 -23.80 -16.73
CA ILE A 316 -11.27 -24.93 -15.78
C ILE A 316 -12.35 -24.80 -14.70
N GLU A 317 -12.52 -23.61 -14.14
CA GLU A 317 -13.53 -23.32 -13.13
C GLU A 317 -14.94 -23.58 -13.65
N TYR A 318 -15.23 -23.24 -14.92
CA TYR A 318 -16.50 -23.58 -15.55
C TYR A 318 -16.71 -25.09 -15.64
N LEU A 319 -15.68 -25.87 -15.98
CA LEU A 319 -15.79 -27.32 -16.02
C LEU A 319 -16.10 -27.93 -14.65
N ILE A 320 -15.72 -27.25 -13.56
CA ILE A 320 -16.00 -27.66 -12.19
C ILE A 320 -17.41 -27.24 -11.76
N LEU A 321 -17.81 -25.99 -11.99
CA LEU A 321 -19.03 -25.39 -11.42
C LEU A 321 -20.24 -25.40 -12.38
N GLN A 322 -20.00 -25.33 -13.68
CA GLN A 322 -21.03 -25.22 -14.73
C GLN A 322 -22.14 -24.19 -14.43
N PRO A 323 -21.79 -22.94 -14.09
CA PRO A 323 -22.79 -21.94 -13.74
C PRO A 323 -23.64 -21.53 -14.96
N LYS A 324 -24.85 -21.03 -14.67
CA LYS A 324 -25.68 -20.38 -15.67
C LYS A 324 -25.04 -19.04 -16.12
N PRO A 325 -25.26 -18.60 -17.36
CA PRO A 325 -24.73 -17.32 -17.83
C PRO A 325 -25.32 -16.15 -17.02
N LEU A 326 -24.47 -15.17 -16.68
CA LEU A 326 -24.89 -13.96 -15.95
C LEU A 326 -25.67 -12.96 -16.82
N ILE A 327 -25.52 -13.07 -18.16
CA ILE A 327 -26.26 -12.27 -19.14
C ILE A 327 -27.22 -13.18 -19.91
N ALA A 328 -28.36 -12.64 -20.34
CA ALA A 328 -29.37 -13.44 -21.04
C ALA A 328 -28.96 -13.81 -22.48
N THR A 329 -28.24 -12.92 -23.16
CA THR A 329 -27.81 -13.10 -24.55
C THR A 329 -26.38 -12.66 -24.76
N LEU A 330 -25.66 -13.42 -25.59
CA LEU A 330 -24.28 -13.11 -25.96
C LEU A 330 -24.27 -12.02 -27.04
N ASN A 331 -24.35 -10.76 -26.60
CA ASN A 331 -24.19 -9.56 -27.43
C ASN A 331 -22.86 -8.87 -27.06
N PRO A 332 -22.06 -8.38 -28.03
CA PRO A 332 -20.80 -7.67 -27.76
C PRO A 332 -20.91 -6.55 -26.72
N VAL A 333 -22.00 -5.77 -26.74
CA VAL A 333 -22.21 -4.66 -25.79
C VAL A 333 -22.41 -5.20 -24.37
N ASN A 334 -23.29 -6.19 -24.20
CA ASN A 334 -23.57 -6.80 -22.90
C ASN A 334 -22.33 -7.52 -22.35
N LEU A 335 -21.58 -8.20 -23.23
CA LEU A 335 -20.34 -8.86 -22.87
C LEU A 335 -19.31 -7.85 -22.35
N ILE A 336 -19.09 -6.74 -23.05
CA ILE A 336 -18.13 -5.71 -22.63
C ILE A 336 -18.56 -5.10 -21.29
N ILE A 337 -19.82 -4.70 -21.14
CA ILE A 337 -20.32 -4.10 -19.90
C ILE A 337 -20.15 -5.07 -18.73
N ALA A 338 -20.60 -6.32 -18.88
CA ALA A 338 -20.49 -7.33 -17.85
C ALA A 338 -19.03 -7.69 -17.52
N SER A 339 -18.14 -7.75 -18.53
CA SER A 339 -16.71 -8.01 -18.31
C SER A 339 -16.05 -6.88 -17.53
N VAL A 340 -16.35 -5.62 -17.84
CA VAL A 340 -15.85 -4.46 -17.08
C VAL A 340 -16.34 -4.50 -15.64
N ILE A 341 -17.63 -4.83 -15.43
CA ILE A 341 -18.19 -4.99 -14.09
C ILE A 341 -17.42 -6.06 -13.31
N LEU A 342 -17.17 -7.23 -13.88
CA LEU A 342 -16.45 -8.31 -13.21
C LEU A 342 -14.98 -7.95 -12.96
N ILE A 343 -14.27 -7.38 -13.94
CA ILE A 343 -12.87 -6.95 -13.78
C ILE A 343 -12.73 -5.94 -12.64
N ILE A 344 -13.65 -4.99 -12.50
CA ILE A 344 -13.59 -3.98 -11.44
C ILE A 344 -14.09 -4.55 -10.10
N SER A 345 -15.24 -5.22 -10.12
CA SER A 345 -15.99 -5.54 -8.90
C SER A 345 -15.51 -6.81 -8.21
N THR A 346 -15.04 -7.81 -8.97
CA THR A 346 -14.44 -9.02 -8.39
C THR A 346 -12.93 -8.99 -8.57
N GLY A 347 -12.45 -8.75 -9.80
CA GLY A 347 -11.03 -8.71 -10.10
C GLY A 347 -10.27 -7.67 -9.28
N LEU A 348 -10.60 -6.38 -9.38
CA LEU A 348 -9.83 -5.35 -8.69
C LEU A 348 -10.17 -5.30 -7.20
N ALA A 349 -11.46 -5.31 -6.85
CA ALA A 349 -11.88 -5.09 -5.47
C ALA A 349 -11.39 -6.20 -4.52
N GLU A 350 -11.52 -7.47 -4.93
CA GLU A 350 -11.09 -8.61 -4.10
C GLU A 350 -9.56 -8.71 -4.07
N GLU A 351 -8.88 -8.56 -5.20
CA GLU A 351 -7.40 -8.63 -5.21
C GLU A 351 -6.77 -7.50 -4.40
N LEU A 352 -7.37 -6.32 -4.45
CA LEU A 352 -6.92 -5.18 -3.66
C LEU A 352 -7.06 -5.45 -2.15
N LEU A 353 -8.18 -6.03 -1.71
CA LEU A 353 -8.37 -6.42 -0.31
C LEU A 353 -7.44 -7.56 0.08
N PHE A 354 -7.49 -8.68 -0.65
CA PHE A 354 -6.83 -9.91 -0.25
C PHE A 354 -5.33 -9.82 -0.41
N ARG A 355 -4.81 -9.35 -1.55
CA ARG A 355 -3.37 -9.33 -1.82
C ARG A 355 -2.76 -8.03 -1.35
N GLY A 356 -3.42 -6.91 -1.65
CA GLY A 356 -2.95 -5.58 -1.28
C GLY A 356 -2.92 -5.32 0.23
N ILE A 357 -3.91 -5.83 0.98
CA ILE A 357 -4.07 -5.52 2.41
C ILE A 357 -3.92 -6.77 3.28
N ILE A 358 -4.82 -7.75 3.17
CA ILE A 358 -4.89 -8.88 4.11
C ILE A 358 -3.62 -9.72 4.05
N GLN A 359 -3.12 -10.07 2.85
CA GLN A 359 -1.93 -10.88 2.69
C GLN A 359 -0.72 -10.21 3.32
N LYS A 360 -0.50 -8.93 3.03
CA LYS A 360 0.58 -8.16 3.62
C LYS A 360 0.51 -8.18 5.16
N ASN A 361 -0.67 -7.93 5.72
CA ASN A 361 -0.88 -7.95 7.17
C ASN A 361 -0.69 -9.35 7.77
N ALA A 362 -1.11 -10.39 7.06
CA ALA A 362 -0.93 -11.78 7.47
C ALA A 362 0.56 -12.18 7.42
N GLU A 363 1.31 -11.73 6.42
CA GLU A 363 2.76 -11.92 6.32
C GLU A 363 3.53 -11.21 7.44
N ASN A 364 3.01 -10.09 7.96
CA ASN A 364 3.56 -9.41 9.13
C ASN A 364 3.36 -10.22 10.42
N VAL A 365 2.23 -10.91 10.56
CA VAL A 365 1.91 -11.72 11.75
C VAL A 365 2.55 -13.11 11.69
N PHE A 366 2.40 -13.82 10.58
CA PHE A 366 2.75 -15.23 10.45
C PHE A 366 4.10 -15.47 9.73
N GLY A 367 4.64 -14.46 9.04
CA GLY A 367 5.76 -14.60 8.11
C GLY A 367 5.29 -14.94 6.69
N THR A 368 6.20 -14.84 5.71
CA THR A 368 5.88 -14.88 4.27
C THR A 368 5.10 -16.13 3.83
N LEU A 369 5.57 -17.33 4.20
CA LEU A 369 4.93 -18.58 3.77
C LEU A 369 3.58 -18.80 4.46
N LEU A 370 3.54 -18.66 5.78
CA LEU A 370 2.32 -18.90 6.56
C LEU A 370 1.28 -17.80 6.34
N GLY A 371 1.68 -16.55 6.10
CA GLY A 371 0.79 -15.46 5.73
C GLY A 371 0.13 -15.66 4.37
N LEU A 372 0.87 -16.20 3.40
CA LEU A 372 0.33 -16.64 2.11
C LEU A 372 -0.70 -17.75 2.29
N LEU A 373 -0.37 -18.81 3.02
CA LEU A 373 -1.28 -19.92 3.29
C LEU A 373 -2.54 -19.44 4.02
N TYR A 374 -2.38 -18.60 5.05
CA TYR A 374 -3.48 -18.04 5.82
C TYR A 374 -4.44 -17.23 4.93
N THR A 375 -3.90 -16.39 4.05
CA THR A 375 -4.73 -15.55 3.18
C THR A 375 -5.38 -16.35 2.06
N ALA A 376 -4.68 -17.36 1.53
CA ALA A 376 -5.26 -18.29 0.57
C ALA A 376 -6.45 -19.05 1.19
N LEU A 377 -6.34 -19.50 2.44
CA LEU A 377 -7.45 -20.13 3.17
C LEU A 377 -8.63 -19.17 3.39
N LEU A 378 -8.37 -17.90 3.75
CA LEU A 378 -9.43 -16.90 3.88
C LEU A 378 -10.17 -16.69 2.54
N PHE A 379 -9.44 -16.59 1.44
CA PHE A 379 -10.02 -16.44 0.10
C PHE A 379 -10.86 -17.67 -0.27
N THR A 380 -10.31 -18.87 -0.09
CA THR A 380 -11.03 -20.13 -0.34
C THR A 380 -12.27 -20.29 0.53
N ALA A 381 -12.26 -19.82 1.77
CA ALA A 381 -13.45 -19.86 2.64
C ALA A 381 -14.65 -19.12 2.03
N LEU A 382 -14.41 -18.01 1.30
CA LEU A 382 -15.47 -17.29 0.61
C LEU A 382 -16.07 -18.04 -0.59
N HIS A 383 -15.46 -19.13 -1.03
CA HIS A 383 -15.99 -19.97 -2.11
C HIS A 383 -16.83 -21.16 -1.60
N ILE A 384 -16.95 -21.36 -0.28
CA ILE A 384 -17.77 -22.43 0.31
C ILE A 384 -19.23 -22.38 -0.14
N GLY A 385 -19.75 -21.18 -0.44
CA GLY A 385 -21.10 -20.98 -0.95
C GLY A 385 -21.41 -21.62 -2.30
N TRP A 386 -20.40 -22.02 -3.08
CA TRP A 386 -20.58 -22.71 -4.36
C TRP A 386 -20.90 -24.21 -4.24
N ASP A 387 -20.86 -24.76 -3.01
CA ASP A 387 -21.18 -26.16 -2.72
C ASP A 387 -20.42 -27.16 -3.62
N SER A 388 -19.13 -26.88 -3.85
CA SER A 388 -18.27 -27.74 -4.66
C SER A 388 -16.91 -27.94 -3.99
N PHE A 389 -16.66 -29.17 -3.53
CA PHE A 389 -15.38 -29.53 -2.93
C PHE A 389 -14.21 -29.37 -3.91
N TYR A 390 -14.43 -29.68 -5.19
CA TYR A 390 -13.41 -29.51 -6.23
C TYR A 390 -13.10 -28.04 -6.49
N ASP A 391 -14.11 -27.16 -6.41
CA ASP A 391 -13.91 -25.72 -6.51
C ASP A 391 -13.04 -25.19 -5.38
N LEU A 392 -13.26 -25.64 -4.13
CA LEU A 392 -12.42 -25.24 -3.00
C LEU A 392 -10.94 -25.59 -3.20
N ILE A 393 -10.65 -26.79 -3.72
CA ILE A 393 -9.26 -27.19 -4.04
C ILE A 393 -8.69 -26.29 -5.14
N PHE A 394 -9.47 -26.07 -6.20
CA PHE A 394 -9.06 -25.25 -7.34
C PHE A 394 -8.77 -23.81 -6.92
N VAL A 395 -9.71 -23.17 -6.24
CA VAL A 395 -9.61 -21.79 -5.74
C VAL A 395 -8.46 -21.66 -4.75
N PHE A 396 -8.21 -22.64 -3.88
CA PHE A 396 -7.05 -22.62 -2.99
C PHE A 396 -5.73 -22.61 -3.77
N ALA A 397 -5.60 -23.43 -4.82
CA ALA A 397 -4.43 -23.45 -5.67
C ALA A 397 -4.25 -22.12 -6.44
N VAL A 398 -5.34 -21.56 -6.98
CA VAL A 398 -5.34 -20.23 -7.62
C VAL A 398 -4.93 -19.15 -6.62
N ALA A 399 -5.46 -19.21 -5.40
CA ALA A 399 -5.17 -18.22 -4.38
C ALA A 399 -3.70 -18.23 -3.96
N LEU A 400 -3.08 -19.41 -3.86
CA LEU A 400 -1.64 -19.58 -3.66
C LEU A 400 -0.83 -19.05 -4.85
N PHE A 401 -1.25 -19.35 -6.08
CA PHE A 401 -0.59 -18.86 -7.28
C PHE A 401 -0.57 -17.32 -7.33
N TYR A 402 -1.73 -16.68 -7.17
CA TYR A 402 -1.84 -15.22 -7.15
C TYR A 402 -1.09 -14.60 -5.99
N GLY A 403 -1.20 -15.16 -4.79
CA GLY A 403 -0.47 -14.64 -3.63
C GLY A 403 1.05 -14.76 -3.79
N TYR A 404 1.55 -15.84 -4.37
CA TYR A 404 2.97 -15.99 -4.70
C TYR A 404 3.41 -15.01 -5.81
N ALA A 405 2.60 -14.85 -6.86
CA ALA A 405 2.86 -13.87 -7.91
C ALA A 405 2.94 -12.44 -7.34
N PHE A 406 2.08 -12.12 -6.36
CA PHE A 406 2.12 -10.85 -5.66
C PHE A 406 3.41 -10.71 -4.82
N GLN A 407 3.82 -11.73 -4.06
CA GLN A 407 5.08 -11.70 -3.31
C GLN A 407 6.29 -11.44 -4.21
N LYS A 408 6.30 -11.98 -5.43
CA LYS A 408 7.42 -11.83 -6.38
C LYS A 408 7.40 -10.53 -7.15
N THR A 409 6.23 -10.01 -7.49
CA THR A 409 6.11 -8.86 -8.41
C THR A 409 5.71 -7.57 -7.70
N ARG A 410 5.20 -7.66 -6.46
CA ARG A 410 4.61 -6.57 -5.68
C ARG A 410 3.60 -5.75 -6.47
N SER A 411 2.92 -6.38 -7.42
CA SER A 411 1.93 -5.76 -8.31
C SER A 411 0.72 -6.66 -8.42
N ILE A 412 -0.47 -6.06 -8.30
CA ILE A 412 -1.75 -6.76 -8.44
C ILE A 412 -2.37 -6.58 -9.83
N ILE A 413 -1.76 -5.83 -10.74
CA ILE A 413 -2.40 -5.44 -12.01
C ILE A 413 -2.69 -6.65 -12.90
N GLY A 414 -1.68 -7.50 -13.13
CA GLY A 414 -1.83 -8.73 -13.90
C GLY A 414 -2.74 -9.73 -13.21
N ILE A 415 -2.68 -9.81 -11.88
CA ILE A 415 -3.53 -10.68 -11.06
C ILE A 415 -5.00 -10.24 -11.17
N THR A 416 -5.28 -8.95 -11.04
CA THR A 416 -6.61 -8.33 -11.18
C THR A 416 -7.20 -8.65 -12.55
N LEU A 417 -6.43 -8.46 -13.62
CA LEU A 417 -6.87 -8.78 -14.97
C LEU A 417 -7.08 -10.28 -15.15
N SER A 418 -6.21 -11.12 -14.60
CA SER A 418 -6.38 -12.57 -14.64
C SER A 418 -7.66 -13.02 -13.94
N HIS A 419 -7.92 -12.50 -12.75
CA HIS A 419 -9.10 -12.86 -11.97
C HIS A 419 -10.37 -12.35 -12.66
N GLY A 420 -10.39 -11.10 -13.14
CA GLY A 420 -11.49 -10.56 -13.91
C GLY A 420 -11.76 -11.31 -15.23
N LEU A 421 -10.70 -11.73 -15.93
CA LEU A 421 -10.82 -12.58 -17.12
C LEU A 421 -11.32 -13.99 -16.77
N SER A 422 -10.88 -14.57 -15.64
CA SER A 422 -11.39 -15.85 -15.13
C SER A 422 -12.91 -15.80 -14.98
N ASN A 423 -13.41 -14.80 -14.25
CA ASN A 423 -14.84 -14.59 -14.06
C ASN A 423 -15.58 -14.30 -15.37
N THR A 424 -14.96 -13.57 -16.29
CA THR A 424 -15.54 -13.32 -17.62
C THR A 424 -15.72 -14.61 -18.41
N PHE A 425 -14.71 -15.48 -18.43
CA PHE A 425 -14.81 -16.77 -19.12
C PHE A 425 -15.81 -17.70 -18.44
N LEU A 426 -15.75 -17.80 -17.11
CA LEU A 426 -16.62 -18.61 -16.26
C LEU A 426 -18.11 -18.27 -16.46
N PHE A 427 -18.47 -16.99 -16.43
CA PHE A 427 -19.88 -16.57 -16.37
C PHE A 427 -20.47 -16.00 -17.66
N LEU A 428 -19.63 -15.52 -18.59
CA LEU A 428 -20.11 -14.74 -19.75
C LEU A 428 -19.79 -15.39 -21.09
N ILE A 429 -18.75 -16.22 -21.18
CA ILE A 429 -18.30 -16.80 -22.45
C ILE A 429 -18.62 -18.29 -22.50
N ILE A 430 -17.95 -19.10 -21.66
CA ILE A 430 -18.03 -20.56 -21.75
C ILE A 430 -19.46 -21.12 -21.59
N PRO A 431 -20.35 -20.59 -20.72
CA PRO A 431 -21.72 -21.09 -20.61
C PRO A 431 -22.52 -21.06 -21.93
N PHE A 432 -22.19 -20.16 -22.87
CA PHE A 432 -22.86 -20.09 -24.17
C PHE A 432 -22.30 -21.07 -25.21
N TYR A 433 -21.05 -21.51 -25.07
CA TYR A 433 -20.37 -22.40 -26.01
C TYR A 433 -20.30 -23.85 -25.54
N ALA A 434 -20.28 -24.08 -24.22
CA ALA A 434 -20.19 -25.41 -23.65
C ALA A 434 -21.32 -26.37 -24.10
N PRO A 435 -22.61 -25.95 -24.17
CA PRO A 435 -23.66 -26.81 -24.69
C PRO A 435 -23.44 -27.27 -26.14
N LEU A 436 -22.77 -26.46 -26.98
CA LEU A 436 -22.41 -26.84 -28.35
C LEU A 436 -21.22 -27.80 -28.38
N LEU A 437 -20.27 -27.65 -27.46
CA LEU A 437 -19.09 -28.52 -27.38
C LEU A 437 -19.43 -29.92 -26.85
N PHE A 438 -20.34 -30.04 -25.89
CA PHE A 438 -20.80 -31.34 -25.36
C PHE A 438 -21.78 -32.08 -26.30
N GLN A 439 -22.29 -31.44 -27.35
CA GLN A 439 -23.06 -32.11 -28.41
C GLN A 439 -22.19 -32.70 -29.53
N LEU A 440 -20.89 -32.37 -29.57
CA LEU A 440 -19.93 -32.84 -30.57
C LEU A 440 -19.15 -34.09 -30.12
N PHE A 441 -19.38 -34.56 -28.90
CA PHE A 441 -18.87 -35.80 -28.31
C PHE A 441 -20.06 -36.63 -27.80
#